data_AF-A0A356VTB3-F1
#
_entry.id   AF-A0A356VTB3-F1
#
_cell.length_a   1.000
_cell.length_b   1.000
_cell.length_c   1.000
_cell.angle_alpha   90.00
_cell.angle_beta   90.00
_cell.angle_gamma   90.00
#
_symmetry.space_group_name_H-M   'P 1'
#
loop_
_entity.id
_entity.type
_entity.pdbx_description
1 polymer ?
#
loop_
_entity_poly.entity_id
_entity_poly.type
_entity_poly.pdbx_seq_one_letter_code
_entity_poly.pdbx_strand_id
1 'polypeptide(L)'
;MELFGRLEQKELEKSILVHVDFYHALDQENLEEFYELVNSAGAEACELITTKRQYPDPKLFIGKGKAEEIKQAVQTHQADVVIVNHSLSPSQERNLSELLECQVL
;
A
#
# COMPACT_ATOMS: atom_id res chain seq x y z
N MET A 1 33.24 28.66 -0.75
CA MET A 1 31.78 28.90 -0.80
C MET A 1 31.18 27.83 -1.70
N GLU A 2 31.12 26.59 -1.22
CA GLU A 2 30.39 25.48 -1.87
C GLU A 2 29.78 24.66 -0.73
N LEU A 3 28.62 25.11 -0.23
CA LEU A 3 27.90 24.47 0.88
C LEU A 3 26.49 24.03 0.44
N PHE A 4 26.32 23.72 -0.85
CA PHE A 4 25.04 23.31 -1.43
C PHE A 4 25.15 22.05 -2.31
N GLY A 5 26.20 21.25 -2.13
CA GLY A 5 26.25 19.90 -2.68
C GLY A 5 25.53 18.95 -1.75
N ARG A 6 24.47 18.29 -2.24
CA ARG A 6 23.68 17.21 -1.59
C ARG A 6 22.51 17.65 -0.70
N LEU A 7 21.55 18.33 -1.30
CA LEU A 7 20.18 17.84 -1.09
C LEU A 7 20.00 16.70 -2.10
N GLU A 8 20.35 15.48 -1.69
CA GLU A 8 19.80 14.31 -2.36
C GLU A 8 18.29 14.43 -2.15
N GLN A 9 17.57 14.93 -3.16
CA GLN A 9 16.14 14.75 -3.25
C GLN A 9 15.94 13.25 -3.28
N LYS A 10 15.69 12.64 -2.11
CA LYS A 10 15.21 11.26 -2.07
C LYS A 10 13.91 11.28 -2.88
N GLU A 11 13.91 10.65 -4.05
CA GLU A 11 12.67 10.50 -4.82
C GLU A 11 11.65 9.85 -3.89
N LEU A 12 10.45 10.45 -3.82
CA LEU A 12 9.37 9.91 -3.00
C LEU A 12 9.06 8.52 -3.54
N GLU A 13 8.96 7.52 -2.66
CA GLU A 13 8.60 6.16 -3.06
C GLU A 13 7.16 6.20 -3.58
N LYS A 14 6.96 5.79 -4.84
CA LYS A 14 5.62 5.73 -5.44
C LYS A 14 4.85 4.61 -4.80
N SER A 15 3.64 4.91 -4.36
CA SER A 15 2.84 3.99 -3.56
C SER A 15 1.45 3.76 -4.14
N ILE A 16 1.00 2.51 -4.07
CA ILE A 16 -0.42 2.16 -4.20
C ILE A 16 -0.98 1.96 -2.81
N LEU A 17 -2.06 2.67 -2.50
CA LEU A 17 -2.76 2.56 -1.23
C LEU A 17 -3.88 1.54 -1.36
N VAL A 18 -3.98 0.62 -0.40
CA VAL A 18 -5.00 -0.42 -0.36
C VAL A 18 -5.78 -0.29 0.94
N HIS A 19 -7.04 0.10 0.83
CA HIS A 19 -7.96 0.19 1.95
C HIS A 19 -8.92 -0.99 1.99
N VAL A 20 -8.97 -1.71 3.11
CA VAL A 20 -9.80 -2.89 3.30
C VAL A 20 -10.80 -2.65 4.41
N ASP A 21 -12.07 -2.51 4.04
CA ASP A 21 -13.16 -2.45 5.01
C ASP A 21 -13.61 -3.86 5.41
N PHE A 22 -13.53 -4.18 6.69
CA PHE A 22 -14.15 -5.39 7.24
C PHE A 22 -15.55 -5.07 7.78
N TYR A 23 -16.57 -5.80 7.32
CA TYR A 23 -17.99 -5.56 7.68
C TYR A 23 -18.30 -5.54 9.19
N HIS A 24 -17.42 -6.07 10.03
CA HIS A 24 -17.59 -6.16 11.48
C HIS A 24 -16.60 -5.31 12.29
N ALA A 25 -15.75 -4.51 11.62
CA ALA A 25 -14.91 -3.55 12.33
C ALA A 25 -15.84 -2.46 12.90
N LEU A 26 -15.83 -2.30 14.23
CA LEU A 26 -16.58 -1.25 14.92
C LEU A 26 -16.01 0.13 14.62
N ASP A 27 -14.74 0.18 14.21
CA ASP A 27 -14.04 1.37 13.78
C ASP A 27 -14.08 1.45 12.25
N GLN A 28 -14.79 2.44 11.73
CA GLN A 28 -14.56 2.88 10.36
C GLN A 28 -13.18 3.55 10.36
N GLU A 29 -12.18 2.87 9.81
CA GLU A 29 -10.87 3.48 9.62
C GLU A 29 -11.02 4.72 8.73
N ASN A 30 -10.48 5.84 9.20
CA ASN A 30 -10.59 7.10 8.49
C ASN A 30 -9.57 7.11 7.36
N LEU A 31 -10.06 7.05 6.11
CA LEU A 31 -9.24 7.21 4.91
C LEU A 31 -8.34 8.45 4.97
N GLU A 32 -8.80 9.53 5.61
CA GLU A 32 -8.03 10.76 5.77
C GLU A 32 -6.78 10.53 6.62
N GLU A 33 -6.89 9.82 7.74
CA GLU A 33 -5.76 9.45 8.59
C GLU A 33 -4.77 8.56 7.83
N PHE A 34 -5.28 7.61 7.04
CA PHE A 34 -4.43 6.75 6.21
C PHE A 34 -3.61 7.55 5.20
N TYR A 35 -4.24 8.52 4.52
CA TYR A 35 -3.53 9.43 3.61
C TYR A 35 -2.51 10.31 4.34
N GLU A 36 -2.85 10.85 5.51
CA GLU A 36 -1.94 11.67 6.31
C GLU A 36 -0.69 10.90 6.74
N LEU A 37 -0.84 9.63 7.12
CA LEU A 37 0.27 8.75 7.49
C LEU A 37 1.22 8.50 6.30
N VAL A 38 0.67 8.17 5.14
CA VAL A 38 1.45 7.94 3.91
C VAL A 38 2.21 9.19 3.49
N ASN A 39 1.52 10.35 3.50
CA ASN A 39 2.12 11.63 3.15
C ASN A 39 3.22 12.02 4.15
N SER A 40 3.00 11.78 5.45
CA SER A 40 4.00 12.05 6.50
C SER A 40 5.23 11.14 6.40
N ALA A 41 5.07 9.94 5.84
CA ALA A 41 6.17 9.00 5.57
C ALA A 41 7.01 9.38 4.33
N GLY A 42 6.58 10.38 3.55
CA GLY A 42 7.28 10.82 2.34
C GLY A 42 7.07 9.86 1.16
N ALA A 43 5.93 9.17 1.10
CA ALA A 43 5.53 8.38 -0.06
C ALA A 43 4.57 9.19 -0.95
N GLU A 44 4.65 8.98 -2.26
CA GLU A 44 3.72 9.56 -3.23
C GLU A 44 2.57 8.58 -3.48
N ALA A 45 1.34 8.93 -3.07
CA ALA A 45 0.18 8.09 -3.32
C ALA A 45 -0.30 8.22 -4.78
N CYS A 46 0.00 7.22 -5.61
CA CYS A 46 -0.36 7.21 -7.03
C CYS A 46 -1.82 6.80 -7.28
N GLU A 47 -2.34 5.85 -6.49
CA GLU A 47 -3.71 5.36 -6.59
C GLU A 47 -4.18 4.82 -5.23
N LEU A 48 -5.48 4.98 -4.93
CA LEU A 48 -6.16 4.33 -3.80
C LEU A 48 -7.14 3.28 -4.31
N ILE A 49 -6.92 2.04 -3.91
CA ILE A 49 -7.79 0.91 -4.18
C ILE A 49 -8.53 0.53 -2.90
N THR A 50 -9.85 0.53 -2.96
CA THR A 50 -10.71 0.15 -1.82
C THR A 50 -11.40 -1.18 -2.07
N THR A 51 -11.60 -1.97 -1.01
CA THR A 51 -12.34 -3.23 -1.09
C THR A 51 -13.06 -3.54 0.21
N LYS A 52 -14.18 -4.25 0.12
CA LYS A 52 -14.96 -4.70 1.28
C LYS A 52 -14.90 -6.21 1.40
N ARG A 53 -14.62 -6.72 2.59
CA ARG A 53 -14.53 -8.16 2.85
C ARG A 53 -15.11 -8.53 4.21
N GLN A 54 -15.60 -9.76 4.34
CA GLN A 54 -16.06 -10.26 5.64
C GLN A 54 -14.90 -10.69 6.53
N TYR A 55 -13.88 -11.32 5.92
CA TYR A 55 -12.67 -11.79 6.60
C TYR A 55 -11.45 -11.64 5.68
N PRO A 56 -10.24 -11.48 6.24
CA PRO A 56 -9.01 -11.48 5.47
C PRO A 56 -8.78 -12.87 4.84
N ASP A 57 -8.29 -12.88 3.61
CA ASP A 57 -7.77 -14.11 3.00
C ASP A 57 -6.51 -14.56 3.76
N PRO A 58 -6.40 -15.84 4.17
CA PRO A 58 -5.27 -16.30 4.98
C PRO A 58 -3.94 -16.26 4.23
N LYS A 59 -3.94 -16.24 2.89
CA LYS A 59 -2.72 -16.19 2.07
C LYS A 59 -2.41 -14.80 1.57
N LEU A 60 -3.42 -14.07 1.08
CA LEU A 60 -3.25 -12.82 0.36
C LEU A 60 -3.93 -11.62 1.02
N PHE A 61 -4.59 -11.77 2.16
CA PHE A 61 -5.37 -10.73 2.85
C PHE A 61 -6.59 -10.19 2.06
N ILE A 62 -6.37 -9.68 0.87
CA ILE A 62 -7.34 -9.12 -0.09
C ILE A 62 -7.88 -10.13 -1.12
N GLY A 63 -7.29 -11.31 -1.23
CA GLY A 63 -7.65 -12.38 -2.19
C GLY A 63 -7.14 -12.17 -3.62
N LYS A 64 -7.16 -13.24 -4.43
CA LYS A 64 -6.47 -13.29 -5.74
C LYS A 64 -6.94 -12.25 -6.76
N GLY A 65 -8.25 -12.11 -6.97
CA GLY A 65 -8.78 -11.20 -7.99
C GLY A 65 -8.42 -9.73 -7.71
N LYS A 66 -8.47 -9.33 -6.43
CA LYS A 66 -8.08 -7.98 -6.02
C LYS A 66 -6.55 -7.80 -6.05
N ALA A 67 -5.78 -8.84 -5.71
CA ALA A 67 -4.33 -8.80 -5.83
C ALA A 67 -3.87 -8.64 -7.30
N GLU A 68 -4.58 -9.25 -8.25
CA GLU A 68 -4.32 -9.04 -9.69
C GLU A 68 -4.63 -7.61 -10.13
N GLU A 69 -5.72 -7.01 -9.63
CA GLU A 69 -6.06 -5.59 -9.87
C GLU A 69 -4.96 -4.66 -9.33
N ILE A 70 -4.49 -4.89 -8.11
CA ILE A 70 -3.38 -4.11 -7.52
C ILE A 70 -2.08 -4.32 -8.31
N LYS A 71 -1.82 -5.54 -8.80
CA LYS A 71 -0.65 -5.79 -9.66
C LYS A 71 -0.69 -4.91 -10.92
N GLN A 72 -1.87 -4.76 -11.54
CA GLN A 72 -2.02 -3.89 -12.71
C GLN A 72 -1.78 -2.42 -12.35
N ALA A 73 -2.26 -1.96 -11.19
CA ALA A 73 -1.99 -0.60 -10.70
C ALA A 73 -0.50 -0.37 -10.44
N VAL A 74 0.19 -1.30 -9.77
CA VAL A 74 1.64 -1.27 -9.54
C VAL A 74 2.39 -1.13 -10.86
N GLN A 75 2.05 -1.93 -11.87
CA GLN A 75 2.67 -1.88 -13.20
C GLN A 75 2.37 -0.56 -13.95
N THR A 76 1.14 -0.06 -13.84
CA THR A 76 0.69 1.16 -14.51
C THR A 76 1.38 2.40 -13.94
N HIS A 77 1.49 2.47 -12.61
CA HIS A 77 2.06 3.62 -11.91
C HIS A 77 3.57 3.50 -11.66
N GLN A 78 4.14 2.31 -11.92
CA GLN A 78 5.52 1.96 -11.56
C GLN A 78 5.74 2.20 -10.06
N ALA A 79 4.83 1.68 -9.24
CA ALA A 79 4.89 1.84 -7.80
C ALA A 79 5.99 0.97 -7.18
N ASP A 80 6.73 1.56 -6.24
CA ASP A 80 7.79 0.89 -5.49
C ASP A 80 7.23 0.08 -4.31
N VAL A 81 6.09 0.53 -3.78
CA VAL A 81 5.47 -0.03 -2.57
C VAL A 81 3.95 -0.07 -2.67
N VAL A 82 3.36 -1.09 -2.05
CA VAL A 82 1.92 -1.18 -1.78
C VAL A 82 1.72 -1.06 -0.28
N ILE A 83 0.90 -0.10 0.16
CA ILE A 83 0.63 0.14 1.57
C ILE A 83 -0.80 -0.28 1.86
N VAL A 84 -0.98 -1.19 2.82
CA VAL A 84 -2.28 -1.71 3.27
C VAL A 84 -2.63 -1.04 4.59
N ASN A 85 -3.88 -0.60 4.76
CA ASN A 85 -4.34 0.05 5.99
C ASN A 85 -4.38 -0.88 7.22
N HIS A 86 -4.13 -2.17 7.05
CA HIS A 86 -4.13 -3.18 8.11
C HIS A 86 -2.80 -3.91 8.18
N SER A 87 -2.40 -4.30 9.38
CA SER A 87 -1.24 -5.16 9.56
C SER A 87 -1.39 -6.50 8.83
N LEU A 88 -0.37 -6.86 8.07
CA LEU A 88 -0.26 -8.16 7.42
C LEU A 88 0.52 -9.12 8.32
N SER A 89 0.18 -10.41 8.26
CA SER A 89 1.08 -11.46 8.77
C SER A 89 2.33 -11.55 7.87
N PRO A 90 3.48 -12.02 8.39
CA PRO A 90 4.70 -12.16 7.58
C PRO A 90 4.50 -13.02 6.32
N SER A 91 3.61 -14.02 6.39
CA SER A 91 3.27 -14.84 5.23
C SER A 91 2.44 -14.07 4.19
N GLN A 92 1.52 -13.22 4.62
CA GLN A 92 0.70 -12.41 3.70
C GLN A 92 1.55 -11.36 3.00
N GLU A 93 2.39 -10.65 3.75
CA GLU A 93 3.33 -9.66 3.22
C GLU A 93 4.25 -10.28 2.16
N ARG A 94 4.87 -11.42 2.48
CA ARG A 94 5.69 -12.17 1.53
C ARG A 94 4.93 -12.60 0.28
N ASN A 95 3.76 -13.22 0.44
CA ASN A 95 2.97 -13.72 -0.70
C ASN A 95 2.51 -12.57 -1.61
N LEU A 96 2.12 -11.45 -1.03
CA LEU A 96 1.73 -10.26 -1.78
C LEU A 96 2.95 -9.65 -2.48
N SER A 97 4.08 -9.49 -1.79
CA SER A 97 5.31 -8.95 -2.40
C SER A 97 5.79 -9.81 -3.58
N GLU A 98 5.77 -11.14 -3.44
CA GLU A 98 6.10 -12.07 -4.53
C GLU A 98 5.12 -11.96 -5.71
N LEU A 99 3.83 -11.74 -5.45
CA LEU A 99 2.81 -11.63 -6.50
C LEU A 99 2.87 -10.28 -7.22
N LEU A 100 3.02 -9.20 -6.45
CA LEU A 100 2.96 -7.81 -6.89
C LEU A 100 4.30 -7.32 -7.45
N GLU A 101 5.41 -8.02 -7.15
CA GLU A 101 6.78 -7.70 -7.58
C GLU A 101 7.28 -6.34 -7.03
N CYS A 102 6.77 -5.94 -5.86
CA CYS A 102 7.17 -4.72 -5.15
C CYS A 102 7.12 -4.96 -3.63
N GLN A 103 7.57 -3.99 -2.84
CA GLN A 103 7.44 -4.04 -1.38
C GLN A 103 5.96 -3.93 -0.98
N VAL A 104 5.58 -4.59 0.12
CA VAL A 104 4.23 -4.49 0.71
C VAL A 104 4.37 -4.16 2.19
N LEU A 105 3.59 -3.19 2.67
CA LEU A 105 3.57 -2.70 4.05
C LEU A 105 2.16 -2.72 4.63
#